data_AF-A0AAD5NLA6-F1
#
_entry.id   AF-A0AAD5NLA6-F1
#
_cell.length_a   1.000
_cell.length_b   1.000
_cell.length_c   1.000
_cell.angle_alpha   90.00
_cell.angle_beta   90.00
_cell.angle_gamma   90.00
#
_symmetry.space_group_name_H-M   'P 1'
#
loop_
_entity.id
_entity.type
_entity.pdbx_description
1 polymer ?
#
loop_
_entity_poly.entity_id
_entity_poly.type
_entity_poly.pdbx_seq_one_letter_code
_entity_poly.pdbx_strand_id
1 'polypeptide(L)'
;MEERRQFHKTVVADAKKSATLMCADNKKIVKVDFASYGNPFGACGNYMLGNCSAPNTMKIVEQYCLGKNRCAVPFDQVLFDKEGDLCPNVLKNLAIQVQCGHQINKFSNYMRV
;
A
#
# COMPACT_ATOMS: atom_id res chain seq x y z
N MET A 1 -48.19 0.11 28.44
CA MET A 1 -47.98 0.51 27.03
C MET A 1 -46.55 1.01 26.92
N GLU A 2 -45.58 0.12 26.69
CA GLU A 2 -44.15 0.47 26.55
C GLU A 2 -43.81 0.25 25.07
N GLU A 3 -43.87 1.31 24.27
CA GLU A 3 -43.47 1.23 22.87
C GLU A 3 -41.96 1.12 22.78
N ARG A 4 -41.46 -0.08 22.50
CA ARG A 4 -40.05 -0.34 22.20
C ARG A 4 -39.65 0.39 20.92
N ARG A 5 -39.22 1.65 21.04
CA ARG A 5 -38.46 2.35 19.99
C ARG A 5 -37.12 1.64 19.80
N GLN A 6 -37.05 0.79 18.78
CA GLN A 6 -35.82 0.20 18.30
C GLN A 6 -34.92 1.33 17.76
N PHE A 7 -33.92 1.75 18.54
CA PHE A 7 -32.90 2.71 18.11
C PHE A 7 -31.96 2.05 17.11
N HIS A 8 -32.32 2.09 15.83
CA HIS A 8 -31.39 1.72 14.77
C HIS A 8 -30.28 2.78 14.69
N LYS A 9 -29.05 2.37 14.99
CA LYS A 9 -27.85 3.16 14.65
C LYS A 9 -27.44 2.78 13.24
N THR A 10 -27.61 3.72 12.30
CA THR A 10 -27.07 3.57 10.95
C THR A 10 -25.60 4.00 10.95
N VAL A 11 -24.70 3.13 10.50
CA VAL A 11 -23.32 3.50 10.20
C VAL A 11 -23.22 3.69 8.69
N VAL A 12 -23.12 4.94 8.26
CA VAL A 12 -22.72 5.27 6.89
C VAL A 12 -21.21 5.40 6.91
N ALA A 13 -20.51 4.44 6.31
CA ALA A 13 -19.06 4.49 6.17
C ALA A 13 -18.71 4.79 4.71
N ASP A 14 -17.86 5.78 4.48
CA ASP A 14 -17.28 6.02 3.16
C ASP A 14 -16.38 4.85 2.75
N ALA A 15 -16.67 4.26 1.59
CA ALA A 15 -15.85 3.21 1.03
C ALA A 15 -14.50 3.78 0.58
N LYS A 16 -13.43 3.48 1.34
CA LYS A 16 -12.06 3.90 1.00
C LYS A 16 -11.38 2.88 0.09
N LYS A 17 -10.83 3.34 -1.04
CA LYS A 17 -10.03 2.51 -1.94
C LYS A 17 -8.65 2.22 -1.32
N SER A 18 -8.14 1.02 -1.52
CA SER A 18 -6.79 0.63 -1.07
C SER A 18 -6.20 -0.47 -1.95
N ALA A 19 -4.88 -0.52 -2.02
CA ALA A 19 -4.13 -1.61 -2.64
C ALA A 19 -3.75 -2.63 -1.56
N THR A 20 -4.28 -3.85 -1.64
CA THR A 20 -3.96 -4.93 -0.71
C THR A 20 -2.91 -5.85 -1.31
N LEU A 21 -1.84 -6.11 -0.56
CA LEU A 21 -0.77 -7.03 -0.93
C LEU A 21 -0.70 -8.15 0.09
N MET A 22 -0.48 -9.37 -0.39
CA MET A 22 -0.38 -10.55 0.44
C MET A 22 0.64 -11.52 -0.14
N CYS A 23 1.57 -11.97 0.69
CA CYS A 23 2.50 -13.04 0.36
C CYS A 23 1.89 -14.41 0.70
N ALA A 24 2.38 -15.46 0.05
CA ALA A 24 2.11 -16.84 0.45
C ALA A 24 2.51 -17.11 1.91
N ASP A 25 1.96 -18.17 2.49
CA ASP A 25 2.18 -18.54 3.89
C ASP A 25 3.67 -18.62 4.23
N ASN A 26 4.01 -18.18 5.44
CA ASN A 26 5.38 -18.09 5.99
C ASN A 26 6.35 -17.14 5.26
N LYS A 27 5.91 -16.42 4.22
CA LYS A 27 6.67 -15.34 3.59
C LYS A 27 6.19 -13.98 4.07
N LYS A 28 7.10 -13.01 4.07
CA LYS A 28 6.81 -11.60 4.30
C LYS A 28 7.33 -10.77 3.14
N ILE A 29 6.81 -9.57 3.00
CA ILE A 29 7.32 -8.58 2.05
C ILE A 29 8.72 -8.17 2.55
N VAL A 30 9.75 -8.50 1.78
CA VAL A 30 11.15 -8.23 2.13
C VAL A 30 11.72 -7.02 1.39
N LYS A 31 11.10 -6.66 0.27
CA LYS A 31 11.52 -5.54 -0.58
C LYS A 31 10.33 -4.99 -1.35
N VAL A 32 10.30 -3.69 -1.56
CA VAL A 32 9.47 -3.04 -2.57
C VAL A 32 10.37 -2.80 -3.78
N ASP A 33 10.00 -3.33 -4.94
CA ASP A 33 10.78 -3.15 -6.18
C ASP A 33 10.35 -1.91 -6.94
N PHE A 34 9.07 -1.56 -6.85
CA PHE A 34 8.48 -0.43 -7.54
C PHE A 34 7.27 0.08 -6.77
N ALA A 35 7.10 1.39 -6.73
CA ALA A 35 5.86 2.02 -6.29
C ALA A 35 5.67 3.38 -6.98
N SER A 36 4.48 3.63 -7.52
CA SER A 36 4.12 4.90 -8.13
C SER A 36 2.67 5.25 -7.84
N TYR A 37 2.46 6.50 -7.38
CA TYR A 37 1.15 7.14 -7.27
C TYR A 37 1.10 8.24 -8.34
N GLY A 38 0.43 7.97 -9.47
CA GLY A 38 0.52 8.81 -10.67
C GLY A 38 0.02 8.07 -11.90
N ASN A 39 0.72 8.16 -13.03
CA ASN A 39 0.33 7.48 -14.28
C ASN A 39 1.35 6.42 -14.74
N PRO A 40 1.67 5.40 -13.92
CA PRO A 40 2.59 4.34 -14.32
C PRO A 40 2.05 3.54 -15.51
N PHE A 41 2.95 2.91 -16.25
CA PHE A 41 2.64 2.02 -17.37
C PHE A 41 3.36 0.68 -17.25
N GLY A 42 2.95 -0.28 -18.09
CA GLY A 42 3.40 -1.66 -18.01
C GLY A 42 2.56 -2.52 -17.05
N ALA A 43 3.15 -3.60 -16.56
CA ALA A 43 2.50 -4.59 -15.71
C ALA A 43 3.47 -5.14 -14.66
N CYS A 44 2.96 -5.93 -13.71
CA CYS A 44 3.79 -6.58 -12.69
C CYS A 44 4.98 -7.32 -13.32
N GLY A 45 6.19 -7.05 -12.83
CA GLY A 45 7.47 -7.49 -13.37
C GLY A 45 8.17 -6.45 -14.25
N ASN A 46 7.42 -5.56 -14.90
CA ASN A 46 7.92 -4.57 -15.86
C ASN A 46 7.19 -3.21 -15.71
N TYR A 47 6.90 -2.80 -14.48
CA TYR A 47 6.33 -1.47 -14.24
C TYR A 47 7.35 -0.38 -14.54
N MET A 48 6.86 0.72 -15.10
CA MET A 48 7.66 1.90 -15.42
C MET A 48 6.93 3.16 -14.96
N LEU A 49 7.71 4.18 -14.59
CA LEU A 49 7.19 5.49 -14.20
C LEU A 49 6.60 6.20 -15.41
N GLY A 50 5.41 6.77 -15.23
CA GLY A 50 4.82 7.72 -16.15
C GLY A 50 5.48 9.09 -16.12
N ASN A 51 4.85 10.06 -16.78
CA ASN A 51 5.26 11.46 -16.71
C ASN A 51 4.90 12.14 -15.37
N CYS A 52 4.17 11.44 -14.50
CA CYS A 52 3.78 11.89 -13.17
C CYS A 52 3.90 10.75 -12.15
N SER A 53 4.53 11.04 -11.02
CA SER A 53 4.52 10.18 -9.85
C SER A 53 4.84 10.98 -8.59
N ALA A 54 4.09 10.74 -7.51
CA ALA A 54 4.42 11.35 -6.22
C ALA A 54 5.77 10.82 -5.70
N PRO A 55 6.69 11.69 -5.24
CA PRO A 55 8.08 11.34 -4.95
C PRO A 55 8.21 10.43 -3.72
N ASN A 56 7.29 10.54 -2.77
CA ASN A 56 7.33 9.78 -1.52
C ASN A 56 6.63 8.42 -1.59
N THR A 57 6.07 8.05 -2.76
CA THR A 57 5.26 6.82 -2.90
C THR A 57 6.02 5.58 -2.41
N MET A 58 7.27 5.42 -2.82
CA MET A 58 8.11 4.28 -2.44
C MET A 58 8.23 4.14 -0.92
N LYS A 59 8.62 5.22 -0.25
CA LYS A 59 8.82 5.25 1.20
C LYS A 59 7.52 4.96 1.96
N ILE A 60 6.40 5.49 1.49
CA ILE A 60 5.08 5.23 2.09
C ILE A 60 4.75 3.74 1.98
N VAL A 61 4.88 3.14 0.80
CA VAL A 61 4.61 1.71 0.61
C VAL A 61 5.52 0.85 1.48
N GLU A 62 6.80 1.18 1.57
CA GLU A 62 7.75 0.49 2.44
C GLU A 62 7.31 0.50 3.90
N GLN A 63 6.89 1.66 4.43
CA GLN A 63 6.38 1.80 5.80
C GLN A 63 5.12 0.95 6.04
N TYR A 64 4.24 0.86 5.05
CA TYR A 64 3.02 0.06 5.16
C TYR A 64 3.29 -1.44 5.09
N CYS A 65 4.26 -1.88 4.29
CA CYS A 65 4.33 -3.26 3.83
C CYS A 65 5.58 -4.04 4.24
N LEU A 66 6.75 -3.42 4.39
CA LEU A 66 7.98 -4.14 4.71
C LEU A 66 7.84 -4.93 6.02
N GLY A 67 8.32 -6.17 6.00
CA GLY A 67 8.30 -7.06 7.17
C GLY A 67 6.93 -7.63 7.52
N LYS A 68 5.88 -7.36 6.73
CA LYS A 68 4.53 -7.90 6.93
C LYS A 68 4.21 -8.97 5.89
N ASN A 69 3.40 -9.97 6.26
CA ASN A 69 2.87 -10.93 5.30
C ASN A 69 1.74 -10.32 4.44
N ARG A 70 0.91 -9.49 5.07
CA ARG A 70 -0.20 -8.76 4.45
C ARG A 70 -0.15 -7.29 4.82
N CYS A 71 -0.42 -6.41 3.87
CA CYS A 71 -0.58 -4.97 4.09
C CYS A 71 -1.69 -4.42 3.18
N ALA A 72 -2.27 -3.28 3.57
CA ALA A 72 -3.18 -2.50 2.74
C ALA A 72 -2.68 -1.06 2.70
N VAL A 73 -2.37 -0.56 1.51
CA VAL A 73 -1.93 0.81 1.28
C VAL A 73 -3.15 1.63 0.86
N PRO A 74 -3.58 2.64 1.63
CA PRO A 74 -4.70 3.49 1.27
C PRO A 74 -4.44 4.21 -0.06
N PHE A 75 -5.45 4.28 -0.92
CA PHE A 75 -5.43 5.19 -2.06
C PHE A 75 -5.94 6.54 -1.55
N ASP A 76 -5.02 7.37 -1.04
CA ASP A 76 -5.35 8.63 -0.36
C ASP A 76 -4.43 9.75 -0.84
N GLN A 77 -5.02 10.80 -1.43
CA GLN A 77 -4.29 11.96 -1.92
C GLN A 77 -3.53 12.67 -0.78
N VAL A 78 -4.10 12.75 0.42
CA VAL A 78 -3.44 13.41 1.56
C VAL A 78 -2.18 12.65 2.00
N LEU A 79 -2.12 11.34 1.72
CA LEU A 79 -0.96 10.53 2.06
C LEU A 79 0.21 10.76 1.08
N PHE A 80 -0.07 10.83 -0.22
CA PHE A 80 0.95 10.90 -1.28
C PHE A 80 1.29 12.33 -1.71
N ASP A 81 0.31 13.24 -1.69
CA ASP A 81 0.34 14.58 -2.26
C ASP A 81 0.04 15.64 -1.19
N LYS A 82 0.79 15.59 -0.08
CA LYS A 82 0.57 16.44 1.11
C LYS A 82 0.59 17.94 0.82
N GLU A 83 1.41 18.35 -0.14
CA GLU A 83 1.61 19.76 -0.50
C GLU A 83 0.62 20.24 -1.57
N GLY A 84 -0.34 19.39 -1.97
CA GLY A 84 -1.29 19.66 -3.04
C GLY A 84 -1.12 18.72 -4.22
N ASP A 85 -2.00 18.85 -5.21
CA ASP A 85 -1.98 17.99 -6.40
C ASP A 85 -0.70 18.21 -7.23
N LEU A 86 0.23 17.25 -7.14
CA LEU A 86 1.50 17.28 -7.86
C LEU A 86 1.33 17.23 -9.39
N CYS A 87 0.20 16.73 -9.89
CA CYS A 87 -0.06 16.58 -11.31
C CYS A 87 -1.56 16.75 -11.62
N PRO A 88 -2.02 18.00 -11.79
CA PRO A 88 -3.42 18.25 -12.12
C PRO A 88 -3.78 17.63 -13.47
N ASN A 89 -5.03 17.17 -13.59
CA ASN A 89 -5.59 16.53 -14.80
C ASN A 89 -4.99 15.16 -15.16
N VAL A 90 -4.17 14.56 -14.30
CA VAL A 90 -3.70 13.17 -14.46
C VAL A 90 -4.57 12.25 -13.61
N LEU A 91 -5.14 11.22 -14.22
CA LEU A 91 -5.83 10.17 -13.47
C LEU A 91 -4.78 9.32 -12.73
N LYS A 92 -4.76 9.46 -11.41
CA LYS A 92 -3.76 8.81 -10.55
C LYS A 92 -4.14 7.35 -10.28
N ASN A 93 -3.15 6.48 -10.42
CA ASN A 93 -3.18 5.07 -10.10
C ASN A 93 -2.08 4.78 -9.08
N LEU A 94 -2.33 3.81 -8.20
CA LEU A 94 -1.34 3.29 -7.26
C LEU A 94 -0.87 1.93 -7.78
N ALA A 95 0.32 1.90 -8.38
CA ALA A 95 0.96 0.67 -8.82
C ALA A 95 2.08 0.31 -7.85
N ILE A 96 2.10 -0.95 -7.38
CA ILE A 96 3.06 -1.44 -6.40
C ILE A 96 3.57 -2.81 -6.83
N GLN A 97 4.88 -3.01 -6.74
CA GLN A 97 5.54 -4.30 -6.93
C GLN A 97 6.40 -4.61 -5.71
N VAL A 98 6.25 -5.82 -5.18
CA VAL A 98 6.96 -6.29 -3.98
C VAL A 98 7.59 -7.65 -4.20
N GLN A 99 8.64 -7.92 -3.43
CA GLN A 99 9.24 -9.25 -3.31
C GLN A 99 8.84 -9.86 -1.98
N CYS A 100 8.34 -11.09 -2.05
CA CYS A 100 8.02 -11.92 -0.89
C CYS A 100 9.16 -12.91 -0.61
N GLY A 101 9.63 -12.97 0.62
CA GLY A 101 10.70 -13.88 1.04
C GLY A 101 10.53 -14.35 2.47
N HIS A 102 11.33 -15.33 2.86
CA HIS A 102 11.47 -15.67 4.27
C HIS A 102 12.27 -14.56 4.95
N GLN A 103 11.82 -14.11 6.12
CA GLN A 103 12.63 -13.22 6.97
C GLN A 103 13.74 -14.06 7.59
N ILE A 104 14.87 -14.16 6.88
CA ILE A 104 16.10 -14.62 7.49
C ILE A 104 16.57 -13.45 8.34
N ASN A 105 16.30 -13.51 9.65
CA ASN A 105 16.91 -12.57 10.59
C ASN A 105 18.41 -12.59 10.33
N LYS A 106 19.00 -11.47 9.89
CA LYS A 106 20.45 -11.38 9.67
C LYS A 106 21.26 -11.70 10.93
N PHE A 107 20.64 -11.65 12.10
CA PHE A 107 21.18 -12.12 13.37
C PHE A 107 21.41 -13.64 13.46
N SER A 108 20.73 -14.45 12.65
CA SER A 108 20.91 -15.92 12.67
C SER A 108 22.23 -16.37 12.03
N ASN A 109 22.87 -15.53 11.21
CA ASN A 109 24.18 -15.82 10.63
C ASN A 109 25.35 -15.37 11.52
N TYR A 110 25.10 -14.67 12.63
CA TYR A 110 26.13 -14.30 13.61
C TYR A 110 26.23 -15.27 14.80
N MET A 111 25.34 -16.27 14.88
CA MET A 111 25.36 -17.32 15.91
C MET A 111 25.72 -18.70 15.34
N ARG A 112 26.46 -18.71 14.22
CA ARG A 112 27.20 -19.88 13.71
C ARG A 112 28.69 -19.57 13.73
N VAL A 113 29.24 -19.34 14.93
CA VAL A 113 30.67 -19.44 15.23
C VAL A 113 30.79 -20.06 16.60
#